data_AF-A0A381YEY3-F1
#
_entry.id   AF-A0A381YEY3-F1
#
_cell.length_a   1.000
_cell.length_b   1.000
_cell.length_c   1.000
_cell.angle_alpha   90.00
_cell.angle_beta   90.00
_cell.angle_gamma   90.00
#
_symmetry.space_group_name_H-M   'P 1'
#
loop_
_entity.id
_entity.type
_entity.pdbx_description
1 polymer ?
#
loop_
_entity_poly.entity_id
_entity_poly.type
_entity_poly.pdbx_seq_one_letter_code
_entity_poly.pdbx_strand_id
1 'polypeptide(L)'
;MGERNVISLPLGVTRSENTIEGIASSNYHSDDPSPRYKIALIGGLSGTQESQNVYLEGMKVLLDSPDDVGFIASDLTSSYSPLVDQVFPPESGFYFDKDSIESRYVWRWLTMESPDLIIELRHGQKTSIIQSESYTEGEKGSLLGEISAGRGPIPGSIPSVKITADTLEVKDLLVQTIKHVTENPPSPSTAGIELDQRSFRSPLKVAEILGNRYGY
;
A
#
# COMPACT_ATOMS: atom_id res chain seq x y z
N MET A 1 -19.19 15.63 -12.32
CA MET A 1 -18.25 14.49 -12.20
C MET A 1 -19.08 13.29 -11.83
N GLY A 2 -19.02 12.21 -12.62
CA GLY A 2 -19.72 10.97 -12.27
C GLY A 2 -19.06 10.33 -11.04
N GLU A 3 -19.84 9.64 -10.22
CA GLU A 3 -19.29 8.83 -9.14
C GLU A 3 -18.26 7.84 -9.70
N ARG A 4 -17.11 7.78 -9.04
CA ARG A 4 -16.03 6.89 -9.46
C ARG A 4 -16.40 5.44 -9.21
N ASN A 5 -16.27 4.61 -10.23
CA ASN A 5 -16.52 3.18 -10.08
C ASN A 5 -15.38 2.52 -9.29
N VAL A 6 -15.74 1.88 -8.19
CA VAL A 6 -14.84 1.08 -7.36
C VAL A 6 -15.32 -0.35 -7.28
N ILE A 7 -14.38 -1.27 -7.11
CA ILE A 7 -14.63 -2.70 -6.89
C ILE A 7 -14.09 -3.10 -5.52
N SER A 8 -14.76 -4.03 -4.85
CA SER A 8 -14.23 -4.65 -3.62
C SER A 8 -13.11 -5.62 -4.00
N LEU A 9 -12.01 -5.54 -3.25
CA LEU A 9 -10.82 -6.36 -3.41
C LEU A 9 -10.36 -6.81 -2.01
N PRO A 10 -10.74 -8.00 -1.55
CA PRO A 10 -10.30 -8.50 -0.26
C PRO A 10 -8.79 -8.78 -0.29
N LEU A 11 -8.05 -8.24 0.67
CA LEU A 11 -6.59 -8.40 0.73
C LEU A 11 -6.13 -9.54 1.67
N GLY A 12 -7.02 -9.98 2.56
CA GLY A 12 -6.74 -11.02 3.53
C GLY A 12 -7.91 -11.31 4.48
N VAL A 13 -7.59 -12.02 5.56
CA VAL A 13 -8.51 -12.30 6.66
C VAL A 13 -7.84 -11.96 7.99
N THR A 14 -8.62 -11.47 8.93
CA THR A 14 -8.18 -11.25 10.31
C THR A 14 -8.04 -12.57 11.05
N ARG A 15 -7.38 -12.55 12.22
CA ARG A 15 -7.33 -13.71 13.13
C ARG A 15 -8.73 -14.21 13.52
N SER A 16 -9.72 -13.31 13.54
CA SER A 16 -11.13 -13.61 13.83
C SER A 16 -11.91 -14.11 12.60
N GLU A 17 -11.23 -14.47 11.52
CA GLU A 17 -11.81 -14.96 10.26
C GLU A 17 -12.72 -13.94 9.54
N ASN A 18 -12.66 -12.66 9.92
CA ASN A 18 -13.31 -11.58 9.16
C ASN A 18 -12.45 -11.17 7.98
N THR A 19 -13.06 -10.89 6.84
CA THR A 19 -12.37 -10.33 5.66
C THR A 19 -11.73 -8.98 6.00
N ILE A 20 -10.48 -8.79 5.56
CA ILE A 20 -9.85 -7.47 5.49
C ILE A 20 -10.24 -6.89 4.13
N GLU A 21 -11.21 -5.97 4.16
CA GLU A 21 -11.75 -5.35 2.96
C GLU A 21 -10.75 -4.37 2.36
N GLY A 22 -10.60 -4.44 1.04
CA GLY A 22 -9.94 -3.43 0.24
C GLY A 22 -10.88 -2.97 -0.86
N ILE A 23 -10.56 -1.84 -1.46
CA ILE A 23 -11.22 -1.33 -2.65
C ILE A 23 -10.18 -0.99 -3.70
N ALA A 24 -10.56 -1.10 -4.97
CA ALA A 24 -9.76 -0.65 -6.09
C ALA A 24 -10.60 0.25 -6.99
N SER A 25 -10.00 1.29 -7.56
CA SER A 25 -10.63 1.98 -8.70
C SER A 25 -10.76 0.99 -9.86
N SER A 26 -11.84 1.10 -10.64
CA SER A 26 -12.13 0.12 -11.71
C SER A 26 -11.03 0.02 -12.77
N ASN A 27 -10.19 1.04 -12.90
CA ASN A 27 -9.07 1.06 -13.82
C ASN A 27 -7.72 0.61 -13.22
N TYR A 28 -7.60 0.39 -11.89
CA TYR A 28 -6.31 0.12 -11.24
C TYR A 28 -5.57 -1.08 -11.85
N HIS A 29 -6.29 -2.15 -12.15
CA HIS A 29 -5.79 -3.37 -12.80
C HIS A 29 -6.11 -3.44 -14.30
N SER A 30 -6.61 -2.37 -14.91
CA SER A 30 -6.92 -2.33 -16.34
C SER A 30 -5.69 -1.95 -17.15
N ASP A 31 -5.53 -2.56 -18.33
CA ASP A 31 -4.56 -2.14 -19.34
C ASP A 31 -5.15 -1.13 -20.34
N ASP A 32 -6.47 -0.91 -20.31
CA ASP A 32 -7.19 -0.05 -21.27
C ASP A 32 -8.32 0.78 -20.61
N PRO A 33 -8.15 2.11 -20.47
CA PRO A 33 -6.86 2.77 -20.35
C PRO A 33 -6.22 2.42 -18.99
N SER A 34 -4.94 2.08 -19.01
CA SER A 34 -4.16 1.96 -17.78
C SER A 34 -4.02 3.32 -17.09
N PRO A 35 -4.16 3.40 -15.76
CA PRO A 35 -3.92 4.63 -15.02
C PRO A 35 -2.47 5.05 -15.21
N ARG A 36 -2.25 6.36 -15.25
CA ARG A 36 -0.91 6.92 -15.34
C ARG A 36 -0.12 6.71 -14.05
N TYR A 37 -0.81 6.66 -12.91
CA TYR A 37 -0.23 6.45 -11.57
C TYR A 37 -1.04 5.46 -10.77
N LYS A 38 -0.38 4.60 -10.01
CA LYS A 38 -1.00 3.66 -9.08
C LYS A 38 -0.68 4.07 -7.65
N ILE A 39 -1.69 4.40 -6.87
CA ILE A 39 -1.55 4.79 -5.45
C ILE A 39 -2.20 3.75 -4.55
N ALA A 40 -1.54 3.37 -3.47
CA ALA A 40 -2.20 2.70 -2.36
C ALA A 40 -2.49 3.68 -1.22
N LEU A 41 -3.73 3.71 -0.72
CA LEU A 41 -4.09 4.45 0.48
C LEU A 41 -4.41 3.48 1.62
N ILE A 42 -3.71 3.59 2.73
CA ILE A 42 -3.98 2.80 3.93
C ILE A 42 -4.28 3.71 5.12
N GLY A 43 -5.09 3.23 6.04
CA GLY A 43 -5.34 3.90 7.32
C GLY A 43 -5.68 2.88 8.40
N GLY A 44 -5.81 3.34 9.64
CA GLY A 44 -6.28 2.47 10.73
C GLY A 44 -5.23 1.55 11.35
N LEU A 45 -3.92 1.70 11.06
CA LEU A 45 -2.88 0.84 11.67
C LEU A 45 -2.88 0.87 13.20
N SER A 46 -3.35 1.95 13.83
CA SER A 46 -3.46 2.07 15.29
C SER A 46 -4.66 1.32 15.88
N GLY A 47 -5.61 0.86 15.07
CA GLY A 47 -6.85 0.23 15.53
C GLY A 47 -7.85 1.17 16.22
N THR A 48 -7.65 2.49 16.13
CA THR A 48 -8.51 3.49 16.80
C THR A 48 -9.63 4.01 15.91
N GLN A 49 -10.77 4.38 16.51
CA GLN A 49 -11.91 4.97 15.80
C GLN A 49 -11.54 6.29 15.12
N GLU A 50 -10.68 7.09 15.75
CA GLU A 50 -10.18 8.34 15.19
C GLU A 50 -9.37 8.10 13.92
N SER A 51 -8.56 7.03 13.87
CA SER A 51 -7.82 6.66 12.67
C SER A 51 -8.73 6.16 11.54
N GLN A 52 -9.81 5.43 11.88
CA GLN A 52 -10.85 5.07 10.92
C GLN A 52 -11.52 6.33 10.35
N ASN A 53 -11.88 7.30 11.20
CA ASN A 53 -12.55 8.52 10.75
C ASN A 53 -11.66 9.32 9.79
N VAL A 54 -10.35 9.42 10.09
CA VAL A 54 -9.37 10.05 9.20
C VAL A 54 -9.27 9.32 7.86
N TYR A 55 -9.24 7.98 7.87
CA TYR A 55 -9.27 7.17 6.65
C TYR A 55 -10.52 7.45 5.81
N LEU A 56 -11.71 7.45 6.42
CA LEU A 56 -12.97 7.71 5.72
C LEU A 56 -13.02 9.11 5.08
N GLU A 57 -12.48 10.13 5.75
CA GLU A 57 -12.37 11.47 5.16
C GLU A 57 -11.36 11.53 4.01
N GLY A 58 -10.23 10.81 4.12
CA GLY A 58 -9.25 10.68 3.04
C GLY A 58 -9.79 9.93 1.83
N MET A 59 -10.58 8.88 2.03
CA MET A 59 -11.21 8.12 0.96
C MET A 59 -12.09 8.96 0.05
N LYS A 60 -12.79 9.96 0.59
CA LYS A 60 -13.59 10.91 -0.20
C LYS A 60 -12.73 11.61 -1.26
N VAL A 61 -11.48 11.95 -0.92
CA VAL A 61 -10.55 12.60 -1.86
C VAL A 61 -10.15 11.66 -3.00
N LEU A 62 -9.88 10.38 -2.72
CA LEU A 62 -9.54 9.40 -3.76
C LEU A 62 -10.70 9.14 -4.70
N LEU A 63 -11.92 9.05 -4.16
CA LEU A 63 -13.13 8.88 -4.96
C LEU A 63 -13.36 10.07 -5.92
N ASP A 64 -12.95 11.27 -5.53
CA ASP A 64 -13.02 12.48 -6.37
C ASP A 64 -11.79 12.69 -7.26
N SER A 65 -10.77 11.82 -7.20
CA SER A 65 -9.53 12.02 -7.96
C SER A 65 -9.70 11.69 -9.46
N PRO A 66 -8.85 12.26 -10.34
CA PRO A 66 -8.91 12.00 -11.78
C PRO A 66 -8.69 10.52 -12.14
N ASP A 67 -9.23 10.08 -13.29
CA ASP A 67 -9.07 8.71 -13.80
C ASP A 67 -7.60 8.34 -14.06
N ASP A 68 -6.74 9.32 -14.35
CA ASP A 68 -5.29 9.12 -14.50
C ASP A 68 -4.62 8.54 -13.24
N VAL A 69 -5.26 8.65 -12.06
CA VAL A 69 -4.76 8.13 -10.78
C VAL A 69 -5.52 6.86 -10.41
N GLY A 70 -5.05 5.69 -10.79
CA GLY A 70 -5.58 4.43 -10.28
C GLY A 70 -5.27 4.29 -8.80
N PHE A 71 -6.19 3.75 -8.01
CA PHE A 71 -5.90 3.47 -6.61
C PHE A 71 -6.38 2.12 -6.10
N ILE A 72 -5.72 1.66 -5.05
CA ILE A 72 -6.22 0.67 -4.11
C ILE A 72 -6.27 1.29 -2.71
N ALA A 73 -7.21 0.86 -1.86
CA ALA A 73 -7.28 1.37 -0.50
C ALA A 73 -7.85 0.36 0.49
N SER A 74 -7.44 0.45 1.75
CA SER A 74 -7.97 -0.39 2.82
C SER A 74 -7.95 0.30 4.19
N ASP A 75 -9.03 0.10 4.95
CA ASP A 75 -9.11 0.43 6.37
C ASP A 75 -8.65 -0.78 7.20
N LEU A 76 -7.61 -0.58 7.99
CA LEU A 76 -6.98 -1.65 8.78
C LEU A 76 -7.38 -1.59 10.27
N THR A 77 -8.36 -0.74 10.62
CA THR A 77 -8.82 -0.55 12.01
C THR A 77 -9.39 -1.84 12.62
N SER A 78 -9.98 -2.72 11.80
CA SER A 78 -10.60 -3.98 12.25
C SER A 78 -9.61 -5.13 12.49
N SER A 79 -8.30 -4.90 12.36
CA SER A 79 -7.27 -5.89 12.64
C SER A 79 -7.36 -6.41 14.07
N TYR A 80 -7.08 -7.70 14.30
CA TYR A 80 -7.16 -8.30 15.63
C TYR A 80 -6.28 -7.59 16.68
N SER A 81 -5.09 -7.16 16.25
CA SER A 81 -4.18 -6.32 17.02
C SER A 81 -3.75 -5.12 16.18
N PRO A 82 -3.48 -3.95 16.78
CA PRO A 82 -2.95 -2.79 16.06
C PRO A 82 -1.70 -3.17 15.25
N LEU A 83 -1.74 -2.88 13.96
CA LEU A 83 -0.63 -3.13 13.05
C LEU A 83 0.56 -2.20 13.30
N VAL A 84 0.32 -1.04 13.92
CA VAL A 84 1.38 -0.09 14.30
C VAL A 84 2.37 -0.70 15.30
N ASP A 85 1.94 -1.68 16.09
CA ASP A 85 2.76 -2.38 17.08
C ASP A 85 3.42 -3.65 16.51
N GLN A 86 3.13 -4.01 15.25
CA GLN A 86 3.71 -5.16 14.58
C GLN A 86 5.01 -4.81 13.86
N VAL A 87 5.88 -5.82 13.70
CA VAL A 87 7.17 -5.68 13.04
C VAL A 87 7.07 -6.03 11.56
N PHE A 88 7.63 -5.16 10.73
CA PHE A 88 7.83 -5.38 9.31
C PHE A 88 9.33 -5.47 8.97
N PRO A 89 9.73 -6.11 7.86
CA PRO A 89 8.95 -7.12 7.17
C PRO A 89 8.61 -8.28 8.13
N PRO A 90 7.49 -8.99 7.95
CA PRO A 90 7.15 -10.12 8.80
C PRO A 90 8.23 -11.23 8.72
N GLU A 91 8.73 -11.71 9.87
CA GLU A 91 9.97 -12.52 9.93
C GLU A 91 9.86 -13.95 9.35
N SER A 92 8.69 -14.59 9.41
CA SER A 92 8.50 -16.00 9.00
C SER A 92 7.08 -16.29 8.48
N GLY A 93 6.46 -17.48 8.65
CA GLY A 93 4.99 -17.66 8.63
C GLY A 93 4.13 -17.07 7.50
N PHE A 94 4.54 -17.07 6.23
CA PHE A 94 3.87 -16.33 5.12
C PHE A 94 2.35 -16.51 4.94
N TYR A 95 1.76 -17.67 5.32
CA TYR A 95 0.34 -17.96 5.07
C TYR A 95 -0.44 -18.50 6.28
N PHE A 96 0.24 -19.00 7.33
CA PHE A 96 -0.39 -19.75 8.43
C PHE A 96 0.07 -19.32 9.82
N ASP A 97 0.58 -18.09 9.93
CA ASP A 97 0.89 -17.53 11.24
C ASP A 97 -0.41 -17.26 12.01
N LYS A 98 -0.52 -17.79 13.22
CA LYS A 98 -1.74 -17.70 14.02
C LYS A 98 -1.82 -16.41 14.83
N ASP A 99 -0.71 -15.69 14.95
CA ASP A 99 -0.58 -14.57 15.89
C ASP A 99 -0.48 -13.22 15.18
N SER A 100 0.14 -13.18 14.01
CA SER A 100 0.35 -11.94 13.24
C SER A 100 -0.06 -12.10 11.77
N ILE A 101 -1.29 -12.55 11.50
CA ILE A 101 -1.73 -12.85 10.14
C ILE A 101 -2.00 -11.57 9.31
N GLU A 102 -2.51 -10.52 9.95
CA GLU A 102 -2.90 -9.27 9.27
C GLU A 102 -1.70 -8.50 8.70
N SER A 103 -0.58 -8.39 9.44
CA SER A 103 0.64 -7.73 8.91
C SER A 103 1.16 -8.44 7.67
N ARG A 104 1.01 -9.76 7.59
CA ARG A 104 1.43 -10.56 6.43
C ARG A 104 0.56 -10.30 5.23
N TYR A 105 -0.74 -10.21 5.43
CA TYR A 105 -1.66 -9.86 4.36
C TYR A 105 -1.41 -8.46 3.84
N VAL A 106 -1.26 -7.47 4.73
CA VAL A 106 -0.98 -6.09 4.33
C VAL A 106 0.37 -5.97 3.62
N TRP A 107 1.43 -6.58 4.17
CA TRP A 107 2.74 -6.62 3.53
C TRP A 107 2.66 -7.25 2.14
N ARG A 108 2.09 -8.46 2.04
CA ARG A 108 1.97 -9.17 0.77
C ARG A 108 1.15 -8.37 -0.25
N TRP A 109 0.03 -7.80 0.17
CA TRP A 109 -0.83 -7.01 -0.69
C TRP A 109 -0.08 -5.81 -1.26
N LEU A 110 0.52 -4.96 -0.43
CA LEU A 110 1.26 -3.79 -0.91
C LEU A 110 2.45 -4.17 -1.79
N THR A 111 3.19 -5.24 -1.43
CA THR A 111 4.36 -5.68 -2.19
C THR A 111 4.03 -6.42 -3.48
N MET A 112 2.87 -7.06 -3.59
CA MET A 112 2.40 -7.70 -4.83
C MET A 112 1.73 -6.71 -5.77
N GLU A 113 0.96 -5.76 -5.23
CA GLU A 113 0.34 -4.71 -6.02
C GLU A 113 1.37 -3.68 -6.52
N SER A 114 2.48 -3.51 -5.78
CA SER A 114 3.61 -2.65 -6.12
C SER A 114 3.19 -1.28 -6.70
N PRO A 115 2.36 -0.50 -5.98
CA PRO A 115 1.96 0.82 -6.42
C PRO A 115 3.18 1.74 -6.63
N ASP A 116 2.98 2.86 -7.29
CA ASP A 116 4.01 3.89 -7.47
C ASP A 116 4.22 4.69 -6.18
N LEU A 117 3.17 4.78 -5.34
CA LEU A 117 3.19 5.47 -4.07
C LEU A 117 2.25 4.81 -3.06
N ILE A 118 2.69 4.69 -1.81
CA ILE A 118 1.84 4.32 -0.67
C ILE A 118 1.61 5.54 0.20
N ILE A 119 0.37 5.83 0.54
CA ILE A 119 0.00 6.90 1.46
C ILE A 119 -0.61 6.25 2.71
N GLU A 120 -0.01 6.47 3.87
CA GLU A 120 -0.57 6.10 5.17
C GLU A 120 -1.23 7.31 5.83
N LEU A 121 -2.50 7.16 6.22
CA LEU A 121 -3.24 8.13 7.00
C LEU A 121 -3.25 7.74 8.49
N ARG A 122 -2.82 8.68 9.34
CA ARG A 122 -2.86 8.56 10.81
C ARG A 122 -3.67 9.69 11.43
N HIS A 123 -4.34 9.38 12.53
CA HIS A 123 -4.87 10.40 13.42
C HIS A 123 -3.75 11.01 14.29
N GLY A 124 -3.74 12.34 14.42
CA GLY A 124 -2.86 13.03 15.36
C GLY A 124 -2.58 14.47 14.98
N GLN A 125 -1.51 15.03 15.55
CA GLN A 125 -1.06 16.38 15.18
C GLN A 125 -0.55 16.41 13.74
N LYS A 126 -0.87 17.50 13.05
CA LYS A 126 -0.56 17.72 11.64
C LYS A 126 0.91 17.50 11.31
N THR A 127 1.21 16.48 10.53
CA THR A 127 2.52 16.28 9.90
C THR A 127 2.38 15.51 8.59
N SER A 128 3.25 15.81 7.63
CA SER A 128 3.40 15.03 6.40
C SER A 128 4.87 14.69 6.21
N ILE A 129 5.18 13.40 6.15
CA ILE A 129 6.54 12.87 6.04
C ILE A 129 6.61 12.03 4.77
N ILE A 130 7.45 12.44 3.82
CA ILE A 130 7.74 11.69 2.59
C ILE A 130 8.95 10.80 2.86
N GLN A 131 8.76 9.48 2.87
CA GLN A 131 9.80 8.54 3.28
C GLN A 131 10.70 8.08 2.12
N SER A 132 10.30 8.30 0.86
CA SER A 132 11.11 7.94 -0.32
C SER A 132 12.46 8.67 -0.40
N GLU A 133 12.63 9.79 0.30
CA GLU A 133 13.86 10.60 0.30
C GLU A 133 14.56 10.64 1.67
N SER A 134 13.96 10.07 2.72
CA SER A 134 14.37 10.31 4.11
C SER A 134 14.02 9.14 5.02
N TYR A 135 14.51 7.94 4.68
CA TYR A 135 14.50 6.83 5.63
C TYR A 135 15.24 7.26 6.91
N THR A 136 14.56 7.22 8.05
CA THR A 136 15.15 7.52 9.36
C THR A 136 15.20 6.26 10.22
N GLU A 137 16.18 6.15 11.12
CA GLU A 137 16.32 4.98 11.99
C GLU A 137 15.11 4.80 12.93
N GLY A 138 14.31 5.86 13.15
CA GLY A 138 13.05 5.81 13.90
C GLY A 138 11.90 5.11 13.16
N GLU A 139 12.02 4.84 11.86
CA GLU A 139 11.05 4.10 11.05
C GLU A 139 11.47 2.63 10.85
N LYS A 140 12.54 2.19 11.50
CA LYS A 140 12.97 0.80 11.45
C LYS A 140 11.91 -0.13 12.05
N GLY A 141 11.58 -1.17 11.31
CA GLY A 141 10.54 -2.13 11.67
C GLY A 141 9.12 -1.64 11.37
N SER A 142 8.92 -0.40 10.91
CA SER A 142 7.60 0.11 10.53
C SER A 142 7.24 -0.34 9.10
N LEU A 143 5.94 -0.49 8.81
CA LEU A 143 5.47 -0.92 7.49
C LEU A 143 6.04 -0.06 6.36
N LEU A 144 5.84 1.25 6.44
CA LEU A 144 6.28 2.17 5.40
C LEU A 144 7.81 2.30 5.35
N GLY A 145 8.48 2.33 6.51
CA GLY A 145 9.94 2.43 6.58
C GLY A 145 10.64 1.27 5.86
N GLU A 146 10.18 0.04 6.08
CA GLU A 146 10.77 -1.16 5.45
C GLU A 146 10.41 -1.29 3.97
N ILE A 147 9.18 -0.96 3.59
CA ILE A 147 8.76 -0.96 2.18
C ILE A 147 9.54 0.08 1.38
N SER A 148 9.69 1.31 1.89
CA SER A 148 10.44 2.36 1.21
C SER A 148 11.94 2.09 1.19
N ALA A 149 12.47 1.38 2.18
CA ALA A 149 13.85 0.89 2.15
C ALA A 149 14.06 -0.34 1.23
N GLY A 150 12.98 -0.97 0.74
CA GLY A 150 13.06 -2.19 -0.07
C GLY A 150 13.65 -3.38 0.69
N ARG A 151 13.42 -3.46 2.01
CA ARG A 151 13.97 -4.51 2.87
C ARG A 151 12.99 -5.66 3.08
N GLY A 152 13.52 -6.87 3.16
CA GLY A 152 12.71 -8.10 3.29
C GLY A 152 12.34 -8.75 1.95
N PRO A 153 11.38 -9.69 1.94
CA PRO A 153 10.95 -10.40 0.74
C PRO A 153 10.02 -9.52 -0.12
N ILE A 154 10.58 -8.46 -0.69
CA ILE A 154 9.92 -7.47 -1.55
C ILE A 154 10.66 -7.38 -2.89
N PRO A 155 9.97 -7.22 -4.05
CA PRO A 155 10.62 -7.15 -5.35
C PRO A 155 11.49 -5.90 -5.54
N GLY A 156 11.25 -4.83 -4.79
CA GLY A 156 12.04 -3.58 -4.79
C GLY A 156 11.48 -2.58 -3.77
N SER A 157 12.05 -1.39 -3.68
CA SER A 157 11.49 -0.31 -2.86
C SER A 157 10.22 0.29 -3.49
N ILE A 158 9.29 0.70 -2.61
CA ILE A 158 8.09 1.46 -2.99
C ILE A 158 8.09 2.79 -2.23
N PRO A 159 8.04 3.95 -2.93
CA PRO A 159 7.89 5.26 -2.31
C PRO A 159 6.67 5.33 -1.38
N SER A 160 6.80 6.03 -0.25
CA SER A 160 5.67 6.22 0.64
C SER A 160 5.61 7.60 1.31
N VAL A 161 4.41 8.00 1.71
CA VAL A 161 4.10 9.23 2.44
C VAL A 161 3.25 8.87 3.65
N LYS A 162 3.62 9.40 4.81
CA LYS A 162 2.82 9.34 6.02
C LYS A 162 2.19 10.70 6.27
N ILE A 163 0.86 10.74 6.26
CA ILE A 163 0.06 11.92 6.60
C ILE A 163 -0.58 11.68 7.97
N THR A 164 -0.23 12.52 8.95
CA THR A 164 -0.88 12.54 10.26
C THR A 164 -1.70 13.82 10.37
N ALA A 165 -2.98 13.71 10.66
CA ALA A 165 -3.89 14.85 10.75
C ALA A 165 -5.17 14.47 11.51
N ASP A 166 -5.99 15.45 11.85
CA ASP A 166 -7.37 15.20 12.25
C ASP A 166 -8.32 15.15 11.02
N THR A 167 -9.59 14.91 11.26
CA THR A 167 -10.63 14.81 10.21
C THR A 167 -10.91 16.15 9.50
N LEU A 168 -10.57 17.28 10.10
CA LEU A 168 -10.76 18.60 9.50
C LEU A 168 -9.65 18.90 8.50
N GLU A 169 -8.44 18.39 8.74
CA GLU A 169 -7.25 18.74 7.95
C GLU A 169 -6.81 17.67 6.94
N VAL A 170 -7.15 16.39 7.15
CA VAL A 170 -6.65 15.28 6.30
C VAL A 170 -6.99 15.46 4.82
N LYS A 171 -8.18 15.99 4.51
CA LYS A 171 -8.62 16.21 3.14
C LYS A 171 -7.71 17.17 2.40
N ASP A 172 -7.44 18.33 2.98
CA ASP A 172 -6.61 19.36 2.35
C ASP A 172 -5.19 18.85 2.12
N LEU A 173 -4.62 18.13 3.10
CA LEU A 173 -3.30 17.53 2.97
C LEU A 173 -3.23 16.45 1.90
N LEU A 174 -4.25 15.60 1.80
CA LEU A 174 -4.30 14.54 0.80
C LEU A 174 -4.52 15.11 -0.61
N VAL A 175 -5.37 16.13 -0.75
CA VAL A 175 -5.55 16.88 -2.02
C VAL A 175 -4.22 17.49 -2.46
N GLN A 176 -3.49 18.14 -1.55
CA GLN A 176 -2.17 18.71 -1.85
C GLN A 176 -1.16 17.64 -2.26
N THR A 177 -1.18 16.48 -1.58
CA THR A 177 -0.28 15.36 -1.87
C THR A 177 -0.58 14.76 -3.25
N ILE A 178 -1.84 14.45 -3.56
CA ILE A 178 -2.24 13.93 -4.87
C ILE A 178 -1.93 14.95 -5.96
N LYS A 179 -2.24 16.24 -5.73
CA LYS A 179 -1.90 17.30 -6.67
C LYS A 179 -0.39 17.33 -6.97
N HIS A 180 0.44 17.29 -5.93
CA HIS A 180 1.88 17.25 -6.08
C HIS A 180 2.35 16.05 -6.91
N VAL A 181 1.80 14.85 -6.67
CA VAL A 181 2.09 13.62 -7.42
C VAL A 181 1.67 13.76 -8.89
N THR A 182 0.51 14.35 -9.16
CA THR A 182 0.03 14.56 -10.54
C THR A 182 0.84 15.62 -11.30
N GLU A 183 1.30 16.66 -10.60
CA GLU A 183 2.12 17.74 -11.18
C GLU A 183 3.60 17.33 -11.31
N ASN A 184 4.08 16.45 -10.42
CA ASN A 184 5.43 15.89 -10.40
C ASN A 184 5.34 14.35 -10.40
N PRO A 185 5.05 13.77 -11.58
CA PRO A 185 4.83 12.34 -11.77
C PRO A 185 5.95 11.48 -11.17
N PRO A 186 5.67 10.58 -10.20
CA PRO A 186 6.66 9.60 -9.79
C PRO A 186 6.96 8.66 -10.97
N SER A 187 8.21 8.21 -11.06
CA SER A 187 8.52 7.04 -11.87
C SER A 187 7.91 5.80 -11.24
N PRO A 188 7.63 4.74 -12.01
CA PRO A 188 7.18 3.48 -11.44
C PRO A 188 8.09 3.02 -10.30
N SER A 189 7.51 2.46 -9.24
CA SER A 189 8.30 1.95 -8.11
C SER A 189 9.29 0.89 -8.59
N THR A 190 10.44 0.76 -7.92
CA THR A 190 11.42 -0.28 -8.33
C THR A 190 10.85 -1.68 -8.15
N ALA A 191 9.94 -1.85 -7.18
CA ALA A 191 9.10 -3.03 -7.03
C ALA A 191 8.23 -3.29 -8.27
N GLY A 192 7.51 -2.27 -8.74
CA GLY A 192 6.68 -2.35 -9.95
C GLY A 192 7.48 -2.70 -11.19
N ILE A 193 8.64 -2.06 -11.39
CA ILE A 193 9.57 -2.36 -12.49
C ILE A 193 10.02 -3.83 -12.45
N GLU A 194 10.40 -4.35 -11.28
CA GLU A 194 10.80 -5.77 -11.15
C GLU A 194 9.64 -6.73 -11.40
N LEU A 195 8.41 -6.39 -10.98
CA LEU A 195 7.21 -7.21 -11.25
C LEU A 195 6.84 -7.22 -12.74
N ASP A 196 6.92 -6.08 -13.42
CA ASP A 196 6.74 -6.01 -14.87
C ASP A 196 7.82 -6.83 -15.58
N GLN A 197 9.09 -6.68 -15.19
CA GLN A 197 10.17 -7.51 -15.75
C GLN A 197 9.95 -9.01 -15.51
N ARG A 198 9.33 -9.40 -14.38
CA ARG A 198 8.94 -10.79 -14.09
C ARG A 198 7.85 -11.29 -15.01
N SER A 199 6.83 -10.49 -15.29
CA SER A 199 5.69 -10.89 -16.12
C SER A 199 6.10 -11.14 -17.57
N PHE A 200 7.11 -10.42 -18.07
CA PHE A 200 7.66 -10.60 -19.43
C PHE A 200 8.73 -11.72 -19.55
N ARG A 201 9.03 -12.49 -18.49
CA ARG A 201 10.06 -13.55 -18.59
C ARG A 201 9.60 -14.69 -19.48
N SER A 202 10.49 -15.15 -20.36
CA SER A 202 10.23 -16.32 -21.18
C SER A 202 10.18 -17.61 -20.33
N PRO A 203 9.43 -18.64 -20.75
CA PRO A 203 9.38 -19.92 -20.04
C PRO A 203 10.76 -20.57 -19.86
N LEU A 204 11.65 -20.46 -20.86
CA LEU A 204 13.03 -20.93 -20.75
C LEU A 204 13.78 -20.21 -19.63
N LYS A 205 13.63 -18.88 -19.53
CA LYS A 205 14.30 -18.11 -18.49
C LYS A 205 13.79 -18.48 -17.09
N VAL A 206 12.49 -18.73 -16.96
CA VAL A 206 11.90 -19.22 -15.71
C VAL A 206 12.46 -20.60 -15.35
N ALA A 207 12.54 -21.53 -16.31
CA ALA A 207 13.10 -22.86 -16.10
C ALA A 207 14.57 -22.82 -15.66
N GLU A 208 15.39 -21.95 -16.27
CA GLU A 208 16.77 -21.71 -15.83
C GLU A 208 16.86 -21.22 -14.38
N ILE A 209 16.02 -20.25 -14.00
CA ILE A 209 16.01 -19.70 -12.64
C ILE A 209 15.61 -20.79 -11.63
N LEU A 210 14.56 -21.56 -11.94
CA LEU A 210 14.08 -22.63 -11.06
C LEU A 210 15.12 -23.76 -10.94
N GLY A 211 15.71 -24.20 -12.05
CA GLY A 211 16.77 -25.22 -12.05
C GLY A 211 18.01 -24.79 -11.26
N ASN A 212 18.41 -23.51 -11.39
CA ASN A 212 19.52 -22.97 -10.60
C ASN A 212 19.22 -22.90 -9.09
N ARG A 213 17.96 -22.67 -8.70
CA ARG A 213 17.57 -22.50 -7.29
C ARG A 213 17.27 -23.82 -6.59
N TYR A 214 16.60 -24.75 -7.29
CA TYR A 214 16.07 -25.98 -6.71
C TYR A 214 16.77 -27.25 -7.21
N GLY A 215 17.70 -27.11 -8.17
CA GLY A 215 18.36 -28.23 -8.83
C GLY A 215 17.60 -28.74 -10.05
N TYR A 216 18.27 -29.58 -10.84
CA TYR A 216 17.70 -30.35 -11.94
C TYR A 216 17.43 -31.80 -11.51
#